data_AF-A0A941DRG9-F1
#
_entry.id   AF-A0A941DRG9-F1
#
_cell.length_a   1.000
_cell.length_b   1.000
_cell.length_c   1.000
_cell.angle_alpha   90.00
_cell.angle_beta   90.00
_cell.angle_gamma   90.00
#
_symmetry.space_group_name_H-M   'P 1'
#
loop_
_entity.id
_entity.type
_entity.pdbx_description
1 polymer ?
#
loop_
_entity_poly.entity_id
_entity_poly.type
_entity_poly.pdbx_seq_one_letter_code
_entity_poly.pdbx_strand_id
1 'polypeptide(L)'
;GRCIAQIQPEWLEKIGGHLLKKSYGEPRWEKRSGQVSAFERATLYGLVVYSQRRIQYGHYHPAEAREIFIREALVGGEFDTRAPFFAYNQKLVREIENLEHKSRRLDVLVDDELIVAFYDQHLPADVWNAVLFEQWHKEATSSNPKLLYLNKDELMRHEAAG
;
A
#
# COMPACT_ATOMS: atom_id res chain seq x y z
N GLY A 1 -29.71 -45.98 2.62
CA GLY A 1 -29.54 -44.84 3.54
C GLY A 1 -28.62 -43.82 2.90
N ARG A 2 -29.02 -42.54 2.85
CA ARG A 2 -28.14 -41.48 2.35
C ARG A 2 -27.06 -41.23 3.40
N CYS A 3 -25.82 -41.58 3.07
CA CYS A 3 -24.67 -41.35 3.91
C CYS A 3 -24.35 -39.85 3.86
N ILE A 4 -24.56 -39.13 4.96
CA ILE A 4 -24.05 -37.76 5.12
C ILE A 4 -22.61 -37.92 5.64
N ALA A 5 -21.64 -37.84 4.74
CA ALA A 5 -20.25 -37.74 5.15
C ALA A 5 -20.03 -36.36 5.78
N GLN A 6 -19.38 -36.31 6.94
CA GLN A 6 -18.90 -35.05 7.50
C GLN A 6 -17.88 -34.44 6.54
N ILE A 7 -18.23 -33.34 5.90
CA ILE A 7 -17.32 -32.61 5.02
C ILE A 7 -16.36 -31.82 5.89
N GLN A 8 -15.07 -32.14 5.78
CA GLN A 8 -14.00 -31.37 6.38
C GLN A 8 -13.67 -30.16 5.49
N PRO A 9 -13.65 -28.92 6.03
CA PRO A 9 -13.45 -27.69 5.26
C PRO A 9 -12.18 -27.68 4.39
N GLU A 10 -11.12 -28.37 4.84
CA GLU A 10 -9.82 -28.40 4.16
C GLU A 10 -9.87 -29.13 2.80
N TRP A 11 -10.80 -30.07 2.63
CA TRP A 11 -10.96 -30.83 1.38
C TRP A 11 -11.74 -30.03 0.33
N LEU A 12 -12.66 -29.17 0.80
CA LEU A 12 -13.53 -28.36 -0.04
C LEU A 12 -12.75 -27.31 -0.84
N GLU A 13 -11.69 -26.76 -0.23
CA GLU A 13 -10.81 -25.79 -0.88
C GLU A 13 -9.98 -26.39 -2.01
N LYS A 14 -9.51 -27.63 -1.85
CA LYS A 14 -8.67 -28.32 -2.85
C LYS A 14 -9.45 -28.80 -4.07
N ILE A 15 -10.71 -29.20 -3.90
CA ILE A 15 -11.50 -29.84 -4.95
C ILE A 15 -12.50 -28.84 -5.58
N GLY A 16 -12.99 -27.87 -4.80
CA GLY A 16 -14.07 -26.97 -5.18
C GLY A 16 -13.71 -25.49 -5.13
N GLY A 17 -12.42 -25.11 -5.20
CA GLY A 17 -11.99 -23.71 -5.09
C GLY A 17 -12.72 -22.73 -6.03
N HIS A 18 -13.08 -23.18 -7.24
CA HIS A 18 -13.84 -22.41 -8.23
C HIS A 18 -15.32 -22.21 -7.86
N LEU A 19 -15.86 -23.00 -6.93
CA LEU A 19 -17.22 -22.88 -6.41
C LEU A 19 -17.30 -21.94 -5.20
N LEU A 20 -16.15 -21.56 -4.63
CA LEU A 20 -16.09 -20.66 -3.49
C LEU A 20 -16.37 -19.23 -3.93
N LYS A 21 -17.36 -18.59 -3.28
CA LYS A 21 -17.51 -17.14 -3.30
C LYS A 21 -16.61 -16.56 -2.22
N LYS A 22 -15.61 -15.80 -2.65
CA LYS A 22 -14.64 -15.11 -1.79
C LYS A 22 -15.01 -13.64 -1.63
N SER A 23 -14.82 -13.13 -0.43
CA SER A 23 -14.95 -11.72 -0.10
C SER A 23 -13.78 -11.32 0.80
N TYR A 24 -13.31 -10.09 0.64
CA TYR A 24 -12.21 -9.54 1.41
C TYR A 24 -12.74 -8.47 2.35
N GLY A 25 -12.21 -8.44 3.57
CA GLY A 25 -12.38 -7.32 4.49
C GLY A 25 -11.50 -6.14 4.08
N GLU A 26 -11.54 -5.09 4.90
CA GLU A 26 -10.78 -3.86 4.66
C GLU A 26 -9.27 -4.14 4.52
N PRO A 27 -8.68 -3.83 3.36
CA PRO A 27 -7.24 -3.96 3.14
C PRO A 27 -6.50 -2.86 3.90
N ARG A 28 -5.33 -3.19 4.45
CA ARG A 28 -4.51 -2.26 5.23
C ARG A 28 -3.02 -2.53 5.03
N TRP A 29 -2.20 -1.49 5.11
CA TRP A 29 -0.76 -1.67 5.17
C TRP A 29 -0.34 -2.33 6.47
N GLU A 30 0.63 -3.24 6.38
CA GLU A 30 1.23 -3.91 7.52
C GLU A 30 2.74 -3.72 7.50
N LYS A 31 3.20 -2.73 8.26
CA LYS A 31 4.63 -2.36 8.36
C LYS A 31 5.56 -3.55 8.60
N ARG A 32 5.21 -4.44 9.54
CA ARG A 32 6.09 -5.56 9.92
C ARG A 32 6.29 -6.57 8.79
N SER A 33 5.26 -6.82 7.98
CA SER A 33 5.33 -7.74 6.84
C SER A 33 5.66 -7.02 5.53
N GLY A 34 5.60 -5.69 5.50
CA GLY A 34 5.92 -4.88 4.33
C GLY A 34 4.94 -5.10 3.18
N GLN A 35 3.66 -5.31 3.46
CA GLN A 35 2.65 -5.62 2.44
C GLN A 35 1.27 -5.13 2.86
N VAL A 36 0.36 -5.04 1.88
CA VAL A 36 -1.06 -4.87 2.14
C VAL A 36 -1.69 -6.22 2.44
N SER A 37 -2.39 -6.32 3.57
CA SER A 37 -3.09 -7.53 3.98
C SER A 37 -4.58 -7.26 4.18
N ALA A 38 -5.38 -8.31 3.99
CA ALA A 38 -6.81 -8.31 4.26
C ALA A 38 -7.23 -9.63 4.89
N PHE A 39 -8.41 -9.67 5.49
CA PHE A 39 -9.05 -10.92 5.89
C PHE A 39 -9.97 -11.42 4.79
N GLU A 40 -9.75 -12.64 4.32
CA GLU A 40 -10.59 -13.33 3.36
C GLU A 40 -11.62 -14.21 4.09
N ARG A 41 -12.84 -14.20 3.56
CA ARG A 41 -13.93 -15.13 3.89
C ARG A 41 -14.35 -15.84 2.62
N ALA A 42 -14.49 -17.17 2.69
CA ALA A 42 -15.04 -17.97 1.60
C ALA A 42 -16.33 -18.66 2.01
N THR A 43 -17.28 -18.68 1.08
CA THR A 43 -18.57 -19.35 1.25
C THR A 43 -18.85 -20.28 0.08
N LEU A 44 -19.50 -21.42 0.35
CA LEU A 44 -20.03 -22.33 -0.65
C LEU A 44 -21.53 -22.49 -0.41
N TYR A 45 -22.36 -22.10 -1.39
CA TYR A 45 -23.83 -22.16 -1.28
C TYR A 45 -24.41 -21.57 0.03
N GLY A 46 -23.82 -20.48 0.51
CA GLY A 46 -24.23 -19.81 1.75
C GLY A 46 -23.61 -20.37 3.04
N LEU A 47 -22.92 -21.51 2.97
CA LEU A 47 -22.17 -22.06 4.09
C LEU A 47 -20.77 -21.46 4.15
N VAL A 48 -20.36 -21.01 5.34
CA VAL A 48 -19.00 -20.49 5.55
C VAL A 48 -18.02 -21.66 5.56
N VAL A 49 -17.03 -21.60 4.67
CA VAL A 49 -15.94 -22.58 4.60
C VAL A 49 -14.82 -22.16 5.52
N TYR A 50 -14.42 -20.89 5.42
CA TYR A 50 -13.55 -20.23 6.37
C TYR A 50 -13.91 -18.75 6.49
N SER A 51 -13.60 -18.19 7.66
CA SER A 51 -13.70 -16.77 7.94
C SER A 51 -12.41 -16.33 8.63
N GLN A 52 -11.88 -15.16 8.25
CA GLN A 52 -10.67 -14.55 8.83
C GLN A 52 -9.34 -15.19 8.41
N ARG A 53 -9.23 -15.68 7.18
CA ARG A 53 -7.93 -16.05 6.62
C ARG A 53 -7.18 -14.77 6.25
N ARG A 54 -6.05 -14.49 6.91
CA ARG A 54 -5.18 -13.39 6.50
C ARG A 54 -4.53 -13.72 5.16
N ILE A 55 -4.60 -12.80 4.21
CA ILE A 55 -4.02 -12.94 2.88
C ILE A 55 -3.11 -11.77 2.55
N GLN A 56 -2.18 -11.99 1.62
CA GLN A 56 -1.47 -10.88 0.96
C GLN A 56 -2.42 -10.33 -0.12
N TYR A 57 -2.96 -9.13 0.12
CA TYR A 57 -4.06 -8.58 -0.68
C TYR A 57 -3.64 -8.29 -2.12
N GLY A 58 -2.42 -7.78 -2.32
CA GLY A 58 -1.93 -7.39 -3.65
C GLY A 58 -1.78 -8.52 -4.66
N HIS A 59 -1.77 -9.79 -4.25
CA HIS A 59 -1.85 -10.90 -5.20
C HIS A 59 -3.20 -11.00 -5.92
N TYR A 60 -4.26 -10.49 -5.30
CA TYR A 60 -5.62 -10.53 -5.84
C TYR A 60 -6.05 -9.16 -6.37
N HIS A 61 -5.58 -8.08 -5.73
CA HIS A 61 -5.94 -6.69 -6.03
C HIS A 61 -4.69 -5.79 -6.09
N PRO A 62 -3.81 -5.98 -7.09
CA PRO A 62 -2.51 -5.27 -7.13
C PRO A 62 -2.65 -3.76 -7.25
N ALA A 63 -3.62 -3.25 -8.00
CA ALA A 63 -3.82 -1.82 -8.19
C ALA A 63 -4.22 -1.12 -6.88
N GLU A 64 -5.21 -1.65 -6.16
CA GLU A 64 -5.64 -1.11 -4.87
C GLU A 64 -4.56 -1.29 -3.79
N ALA A 65 -3.87 -2.45 -3.77
CA ALA A 65 -2.74 -2.64 -2.88
C ALA A 65 -1.62 -1.63 -3.13
N ARG A 66 -1.38 -1.25 -4.40
CA ARG A 66 -0.42 -0.21 -4.75
C ARG A 66 -0.84 1.15 -4.24
N GLU A 67 -2.11 1.52 -4.38
CA GLU A 67 -2.62 2.78 -3.84
C GLU A 67 -2.42 2.85 -2.32
N ILE A 68 -2.79 1.79 -1.61
CA ILE A 68 -2.61 1.68 -0.15
C ILE A 68 -1.12 1.74 0.21
N PHE A 69 -0.26 1.05 -0.53
CA PHE A 69 1.19 1.09 -0.32
C PHE A 69 1.73 2.53 -0.45
N ILE A 70 1.34 3.27 -1.49
CA ILE A 70 1.76 4.66 -1.66
C ILE A 70 1.24 5.52 -0.49
N ARG A 71 -0.07 5.48 -0.23
CA ARG A 71 -0.71 6.34 0.78
C ARG A 71 -0.24 6.04 2.20
N GLU A 72 -0.32 4.80 2.64
CA GLU A 72 -0.03 4.45 4.03
C GLU A 72 1.48 4.26 4.27
N ALA A 73 2.19 3.57 3.37
CA ALA A 73 3.59 3.24 3.61
C ALA A 73 4.52 4.40 3.24
N LEU A 74 4.40 4.93 2.02
CA LEU A 74 5.34 5.95 1.52
C LEU A 74 4.98 7.35 2.03
N VAL A 75 3.73 7.79 1.88
CA VAL A 75 3.29 9.11 2.34
C VAL A 75 3.09 9.10 3.85
N GLY A 76 2.32 8.15 4.38
CA GLY A 76 2.07 8.00 5.82
C GLY A 76 3.30 7.61 6.66
N GLY A 77 4.45 7.34 6.03
CA GLY A 77 5.70 7.09 6.73
C GLY A 77 5.82 5.72 7.40
N GLU A 78 4.91 4.79 7.09
CA GLU A 78 4.89 3.44 7.67
C GLU A 78 5.71 2.41 6.88
N PHE A 79 6.49 2.84 5.89
CA PHE A 79 7.43 1.99 5.18
C PHE A 79 8.75 1.81 5.94
N ASP A 80 9.24 0.57 6.04
CA ASP A 80 10.55 0.27 6.62
C ASP A 80 11.55 -0.05 5.51
N THR A 81 12.36 0.94 5.14
CA THR A 81 13.39 0.85 4.10
C THR A 81 14.67 1.54 4.53
N ARG A 82 15.80 1.05 4.01
CA ARG A 82 17.11 1.71 4.14
C ARG A 82 17.41 2.68 2.99
N ALA A 83 16.49 2.82 2.04
CA ALA A 83 16.65 3.71 0.91
C ALA A 83 16.79 5.18 1.38
N PRO A 84 17.87 5.89 1.04
CA PRO A 84 18.14 7.21 1.63
C PRO A 84 17.11 8.29 1.26
N PHE A 85 16.41 8.15 0.13
CA PHE A 85 15.35 9.10 -0.27
C PHE A 85 14.24 9.16 0.79
N PHE A 86 13.92 8.04 1.44
CA PHE A 86 12.77 7.96 2.32
C PHE A 86 12.97 8.78 3.60
N ALA A 87 14.14 8.63 4.24
CA ALA A 87 14.52 9.44 5.39
C ALA A 87 14.65 10.93 5.03
N TYR A 88 15.13 11.23 3.81
CA TYR A 88 15.20 12.60 3.31
C TYR A 88 13.80 13.21 3.13
N ASN A 89 12.89 12.51 2.44
CA ASN A 89 11.53 12.97 2.18
C ASN A 89 10.76 13.17 3.48
N GLN A 90 10.82 12.22 4.42
CA GLN A 90 10.18 12.37 5.73
C GLN A 90 10.70 13.59 6.50
N LYS A 91 12.00 13.87 6.42
CA LYS A 91 12.58 15.07 7.04
C LYS A 91 12.07 16.34 6.36
N LEU A 92 12.02 16.36 5.03
CA LEU A 92 11.53 17.50 4.26
C LEU A 92 10.07 17.81 4.56
N VAL A 93 9.19 16.81 4.57
CA VAL A 93 7.77 16.96 4.92
C VAL A 93 7.61 17.55 6.31
N ARG A 94 8.28 16.97 7.32
CA ARG A 94 8.27 17.51 8.69
C ARG A 94 8.79 18.94 8.78
N GLU A 95 9.82 19.29 7.99
CA GLU A 95 10.34 20.65 7.97
C GLU A 95 9.31 21.64 7.42
N ILE A 96 8.55 21.25 6.39
CA ILE A 96 7.50 22.09 5.81
C ILE A 96 6.35 22.24 6.81
N GLU A 97 5.81 21.14 7.35
CA GLU A 97 4.77 21.15 8.40
C GLU A 97 5.15 22.06 9.59
N ASN A 98 6.42 22.02 10.02
CA ASN A 98 6.91 22.87 11.10
C ASN A 98 6.97 24.37 10.74
N LEU A 99 7.18 24.71 9.46
CA LEU A 99 7.15 26.09 8.99
C LEU A 99 5.71 26.62 8.96
N GLU A 100 4.74 25.78 8.57
CA GLU A 100 3.30 26.10 8.60
C GLU A 100 2.86 26.52 10.01
N HIS A 101 3.14 25.67 11.00
CA HIS A 101 2.78 25.91 12.39
C HIS A 101 3.37 27.20 12.96
N LYS A 102 4.59 27.58 12.52
CA LYS A 102 5.27 28.80 13.00
C LYS A 102 4.77 30.06 12.31
N SER A 103 4.37 29.99 11.05
CA SER A 103 4.02 31.19 10.28
C SER A 103 2.62 31.74 10.59
N ARG A 104 1.74 30.98 11.25
CA ARG A 104 0.28 31.28 11.38
C ARG A 104 -0.39 31.69 10.05
N ARG A 105 0.27 31.44 8.93
CA ARG A 105 -0.25 31.58 7.58
C ARG A 105 -0.79 30.21 7.23
N LEU A 106 -2.10 30.11 7.14
CA LEU A 106 -2.81 28.91 6.69
C LEU A 106 -2.59 28.60 5.20
N ASP A 107 -1.68 29.32 4.53
CA ASP A 107 -1.51 29.27 3.08
C ASP A 107 -0.44 28.25 2.63
N VAL A 108 0.26 27.62 3.57
CA VAL A 108 1.19 26.52 3.30
C VAL A 108 0.52 25.26 3.83
N LEU A 109 0.11 24.38 2.92
CA LEU A 109 -0.41 23.06 3.23
C LEU A 109 0.40 22.08 2.38
N VAL A 110 1.21 21.23 3.01
CA VAL A 110 1.72 20.03 2.33
C VAL A 110 0.51 19.22 1.90
N ASP A 111 0.24 19.24 0.59
CA ASP A 111 -0.81 18.42 0.03
C ASP A 111 -0.28 16.99 -0.11
N ASP A 112 -0.70 16.12 0.81
CA ASP A 112 -0.43 14.69 0.75
C ASP A 112 -0.80 14.10 -0.62
N GLU A 113 -1.82 14.62 -1.32
CA GLU A 113 -2.18 14.17 -2.65
C GLU A 113 -1.10 14.50 -3.70
N LEU A 114 -0.35 15.59 -3.54
CA LEU A 114 0.80 15.88 -4.41
C LEU A 114 1.93 14.86 -4.19
N ILE A 115 2.17 14.47 -2.95
CA ILE A 115 3.17 13.45 -2.63
C ILE A 115 2.71 12.08 -3.16
N VAL A 116 1.43 11.75 -3.03
CA VAL A 116 0.83 10.55 -3.61
C VAL A 116 1.01 10.56 -5.13
N ALA A 117 0.65 11.65 -5.81
CA ALA A 117 0.80 11.79 -7.26
C ALA A 117 2.26 11.69 -7.72
N PHE A 118 3.20 12.25 -6.95
CA PHE A 118 4.63 12.12 -7.20
C PHE A 118 5.07 10.66 -7.19
N TYR A 119 4.72 9.90 -6.15
CA TYR A 119 5.05 8.48 -6.10
C TYR A 119 4.31 7.68 -7.18
N ASP A 120 3.05 8.00 -7.44
CA ASP A 120 2.24 7.32 -8.44
C ASP A 120 2.85 7.42 -9.85
N GLN A 121 3.35 8.60 -10.20
CA GLN A 121 4.01 8.83 -11.49
C GLN A 121 5.32 8.04 -11.66
N HIS A 122 6.04 7.78 -10.56
CA HIS A 122 7.36 7.15 -10.61
C HIS A 122 7.35 5.64 -10.37
N LEU A 123 6.41 5.13 -9.57
CA LEU A 123 6.34 3.71 -9.23
C LEU A 123 5.65 2.92 -10.35
N PRO A 124 6.23 1.80 -10.82
CA PRO A 124 5.54 0.87 -11.70
C PRO A 124 4.23 0.34 -11.12
N ALA A 125 3.30 -0.08 -11.99
CA ALA A 125 1.99 -0.56 -11.59
C ALA A 125 2.00 -1.87 -10.78
N ASP A 126 3.07 -2.65 -10.90
CA ASP A 126 3.29 -3.93 -10.21
C ASP A 126 4.02 -3.78 -8.86
N VAL A 127 4.43 -2.57 -8.47
CA VAL A 127 5.11 -2.32 -7.18
C VAL A 127 4.10 -1.96 -6.10
N TRP A 128 3.65 -2.95 -5.32
CA TRP A 128 2.63 -2.77 -4.27
C TRP A 128 3.04 -3.33 -2.89
N ASN A 129 4.28 -3.77 -2.73
CA ASN A 129 4.82 -4.23 -1.45
C ASN A 129 6.32 -3.90 -1.33
N ALA A 130 6.87 -4.10 -0.13
CA ALA A 130 8.26 -3.82 0.20
C ALA A 130 9.25 -4.59 -0.69
N VAL A 131 9.00 -5.87 -0.95
CA VAL A 131 9.93 -6.73 -1.72
C VAL A 131 10.01 -6.27 -3.17
N LEU A 132 8.86 -6.03 -3.80
CA LEU A 132 8.76 -5.54 -5.18
C LEU A 132 9.38 -4.14 -5.28
N PHE A 133 9.14 -3.29 -4.29
CA PHE A 133 9.74 -1.97 -4.22
C PHE A 133 11.27 -2.03 -4.15
N GLU A 134 11.85 -2.79 -3.23
CA GLU A 134 13.31 -2.86 -3.05
C GLU A 134 14.02 -3.42 -4.29
N GLN A 135 13.41 -4.41 -4.96
CA GLN A 135 13.93 -4.95 -6.22
C GLN A 135 13.96 -3.88 -7.31
N TRP A 136 12.81 -3.27 -7.57
CA TRP A 136 12.68 -2.22 -8.58
C TRP A 136 13.57 -1.01 -8.28
N HIS A 137 13.55 -0.52 -7.04
CA HIS A 137 14.26 0.69 -6.63
C HIS A 137 15.77 0.53 -6.80
N LYS A 138 16.33 -0.64 -6.48
CA LYS A 138 17.76 -0.94 -6.69
C LYS A 138 18.16 -0.81 -8.16
N GLU A 139 17.34 -1.32 -9.07
CA GLU A 139 17.58 -1.24 -10.51
C GLU A 139 17.41 0.19 -11.02
N ALA A 140 16.31 0.84 -10.67
CA ALA A 140 15.97 2.19 -11.12
C ALA A 140 17.00 3.24 -10.65
N THR A 141 17.50 3.12 -9.41
CA THR A 141 18.50 4.04 -8.87
C THR A 141 19.91 3.87 -9.44
N SER A 142 20.20 2.73 -10.07
CA SER A 142 21.48 2.54 -10.76
C SER A 142 21.61 3.51 -11.94
N SER A 143 20.49 3.87 -12.58
CA SER A 143 20.46 4.85 -13.68
C SER A 143 20.13 6.26 -13.20
N ASN A 144 19.34 6.40 -12.14
CA ASN A 144 18.96 7.69 -11.57
C ASN A 144 19.10 7.70 -10.03
N PRO A 145 20.27 8.07 -9.50
CA PRO A 145 20.53 8.07 -8.05
C PRO A 145 19.65 9.04 -7.25
N LYS A 146 18.98 9.99 -7.91
CA LYS A 146 18.09 10.99 -7.29
C LYS A 146 16.60 10.66 -7.49
N LEU A 147 16.29 9.45 -7.97
CA LEU A 147 14.92 8.98 -8.06
C LEU A 147 14.23 9.03 -6.68
N LEU A 148 12.96 9.43 -6.67
CA LEU A 148 12.10 9.55 -5.49
C LEU A 148 12.52 10.61 -4.45
N TYR A 149 13.49 11.48 -4.71
CA TYR A 149 13.77 12.61 -3.85
C TYR A 149 12.77 13.73 -4.12
N LEU A 150 11.97 14.10 -3.12
CA LEU A 150 11.04 15.22 -3.21
C LEU A 150 11.79 16.55 -3.30
N ASN A 151 11.22 17.50 -4.02
CA ASN A 151 11.74 18.85 -4.12
C ASN A 151 10.88 19.81 -3.31
N LYS A 152 11.51 20.54 -2.39
CA LYS A 152 10.83 21.55 -1.56
C LYS A 152 10.06 22.57 -2.39
N ASP A 153 10.66 23.08 -3.46
CA ASP A 153 10.01 24.12 -4.25
C ASP A 153 8.80 23.56 -5.01
N GLU A 154 8.79 22.27 -5.38
CA GLU A 154 7.63 21.65 -6.04
C GLU A 154 6.45 21.50 -5.08
N LEU A 155 6.73 21.11 -3.84
CA LEU A 155 5.72 21.01 -2.79
C LEU A 155 5.13 22.38 -2.42
N MET A 156 5.97 23.42 -2.35
CA MET A 156 5.53 24.78 -1.99
C MET A 156 4.90 25.56 -3.16
N ARG A 157 5.20 25.22 -4.42
CA ARG A 157 4.70 25.98 -5.60
C ARG A 157 3.22 25.79 -5.87
N HIS A 158 2.60 24.69 -5.42
CA HIS A 158 1.17 24.45 -5.65
C HIS A 158 0.25 25.36 -4.82
N GLU A 159 0.81 26.10 -3.85
CA GLU A 159 0.09 27.14 -3.08
C GLU A 159 -0.28 28.37 -3.92
N ALA A 160 0.46 28.65 -5.00
CA ALA A 160 0.32 29.90 -5.73
C ALA A 160 -0.65 29.84 -6.93
N ALA A 161 -1.30 28.69 -7.15
CA ALA A 161 -2.17 28.44 -8.31
C ALA A 161 -3.66 28.23 -7.96
N GLY A 162 -4.05 28.43 -6.70
CA GLY A 162 -5.44 28.31 -6.21
C GLY A 162 -6.01 29.63 -5.70
#